data_AF-A0AAV1KHM6-F1
#
_entry.id   AF-A0AAV1KHM6-F1
#
_cell.length_a   1.000
_cell.length_b   1.000
_cell.length_c   1.000
_cell.angle_alpha   90.00
_cell.angle_beta   90.00
_cell.angle_gamma   90.00
#
_symmetry.space_group_name_H-M   'P 1'
#
loop_
_entity.id
_entity.type
_entity.pdbx_description
1 polymer ?
#
loop_
_entity_poly.entity_id
_entity_poly.type
_entity_poly.pdbx_seq_one_letter_code
_entity_poly.pdbx_strand_id
1 'polypeptide(L)'
;MDPNLWDEPNKFNPSRFIDDTGKIKRPEYFMPFGVGRRMCLGDVLARMEMFMFFASMMHQFDVQMETGAAPPSLEGTVGATISPEAFRVRFLPRVTPSAPTLALDNSHLRYVGAH
;
A
#
# COMPACT_ATOMS: atom_id res chain seq x y z
N MET A 1 -13.06 -9.89 13.80
CA MET A 1 -13.72 -9.80 12.48
C MET A 1 -15.06 -10.49 12.61
N ASP A 2 -16.17 -9.78 12.39
CA ASP A 2 -17.52 -10.36 12.48
C ASP A 2 -17.81 -11.26 11.27
N PRO A 3 -18.05 -12.58 11.46
CA PRO A 3 -18.35 -13.50 10.35
C PRO A 3 -19.67 -13.20 9.64
N ASN A 4 -20.59 -12.44 10.25
CA ASN A 4 -21.84 -12.05 9.61
C ASN A 4 -21.66 -10.89 8.60
N LEU A 5 -20.55 -10.15 8.72
CA LEU A 5 -20.24 -9.01 7.86
C LEU A 5 -19.14 -9.31 6.85
N TRP A 6 -18.19 -10.19 7.21
CA TRP A 6 -17.03 -10.52 6.39
C TRP A 6 -17.03 -11.99 5.98
N ASP A 7 -17.04 -12.23 4.66
CA ASP A 7 -16.75 -13.55 4.11
C ASP A 7 -15.27 -13.92 4.32
N GLU A 8 -15.00 -15.18 4.69
CA GLU A 8 -13.67 -15.67 5.09
C GLU A 8 -12.90 -14.64 5.97
N PRO A 9 -13.39 -14.32 7.19
CA PRO A 9 -12.95 -13.16 7.97
C PRO A 9 -11.46 -13.18 8.36
N ASN A 10 -10.88 -14.38 8.48
CA ASN A 10 -9.48 -14.57 8.87
C ASN A 10 -8.53 -14.68 7.67
N LYS A 11 -9.06 -14.61 6.44
CA LYS A 11 -8.26 -14.72 5.21
C LYS A 11 -7.93 -13.33 4.68
N PHE A 12 -6.65 -13.11 4.38
CA PHE A 12 -6.22 -11.93 3.63
C PHE A 12 -6.72 -12.05 2.18
N ASN A 13 -7.78 -11.31 1.86
CA ASN A 13 -8.41 -11.32 0.53
C ASN A 13 -8.69 -9.88 0.09
N PRO A 14 -7.82 -9.26 -0.75
CA PRO A 14 -8.02 -7.91 -1.25
C PRO A 14 -9.27 -7.74 -2.11
N SER A 15 -9.72 -8.79 -2.80
CA SER A 15 -10.87 -8.74 -3.73
C SER A 15 -12.19 -8.38 -3.04
N ARG A 16 -12.29 -8.51 -1.71
CA ARG A 16 -13.47 -8.05 -0.94
C ARG A 16 -13.74 -6.54 -1.06
N PHE A 17 -12.75 -5.78 -1.53
CA PHE A 17 -12.85 -4.33 -1.75
C PHE A 17 -12.98 -3.96 -3.23
N ILE A 18 -13.28 -4.93 -4.10
CA ILE A 18 -13.42 -4.74 -5.55
C ILE A 18 -14.79 -5.30 -5.97
N ASP A 19 -15.57 -4.52 -6.71
CA ASP A 19 -16.85 -4.99 -7.26
C ASP A 19 -16.69 -5.73 -8.59
N ASP A 20 -17.78 -6.29 -9.10
CA ASP A 20 -17.79 -7.08 -10.35
C ASP A 20 -17.38 -6.26 -11.59
N THR A 21 -17.37 -4.92 -11.48
CA THR A 21 -16.92 -4.01 -12.54
C THR A 21 -15.45 -3.60 -12.40
N GLY A 22 -14.76 -4.11 -11.37
CA GLY A 22 -13.37 -3.76 -11.06
C GLY A 22 -13.20 -2.45 -10.30
N LYS A 23 -14.28 -1.83 -9.81
CA LYS A 23 -14.20 -0.59 -9.03
C LYS A 23 -13.99 -0.88 -7.56
N ILE A 24 -13.35 0.06 -6.87
CA ILE A 24 -13.14 -0.03 -5.43
C ILE A 24 -14.49 0.13 -4.72
N LYS A 25 -14.85 -0.87 -3.93
CA LYS A 25 -15.97 -0.85 -3.01
C LYS A 25 -15.46 -0.80 -1.58
N ARG A 26 -15.96 0.15 -0.78
CA ARG A 26 -15.67 0.24 0.65
C ARG A 26 -16.92 -0.12 1.45
N PRO A 27 -16.94 -1.25 2.17
CA PRO A 27 -18.05 -1.57 3.05
C PRO A 27 -18.19 -0.55 4.18
N GLU A 28 -19.43 -0.22 4.58
CA GLU A 28 -19.70 0.76 5.64
C GLU A 28 -19.14 0.34 7.01
N TYR A 29 -19.10 -0.97 7.25
CA TYR A 29 -18.51 -1.56 8.46
C TYR A 29 -16.96 -1.57 8.44
N PHE A 30 -16.32 -1.06 7.39
CA PHE A 30 -14.86 -0.90 7.33
C PHE A 30 -14.42 0.44 7.94
N MET A 31 -14.11 0.40 9.25
CA MET A 31 -13.83 1.58 10.08
C MET A 31 -12.43 1.53 10.76
N PRO A 32 -11.31 1.40 10.02
CA PRO A 32 -9.97 1.28 10.62
C PRO A 32 -9.51 2.54 11.38
N PHE A 33 -10.15 3.68 11.14
CA PHE A 33 -9.84 4.97 11.77
C PHE A 33 -10.98 5.49 12.67
N GLY A 34 -11.93 4.61 13.01
CA GLY A 34 -13.14 4.97 13.74
C GLY A 34 -14.12 5.83 12.92
N VAL A 35 -15.15 6.32 13.59
CA VAL A 35 -16.22 7.16 13.04
C VAL A 35 -16.69 8.21 14.06
N GLY A 36 -17.33 9.28 13.61
CA GLY A 36 -17.91 10.32 14.47
C GLY A 36 -16.89 11.32 15.02
N ARG A 37 -17.24 12.02 16.12
CA ARG A 37 -16.48 13.17 16.66
C ARG A 37 -15.05 12.86 17.10
N ARG A 38 -14.71 11.58 17.28
CA ARG A 38 -13.40 11.10 17.73
C ARG A 38 -12.72 10.21 16.69
N MET A 39 -13.18 10.28 15.43
CA MET A 39 -12.46 9.63 14.33
C MET A 39 -11.02 10.13 14.26
N CYS A 40 -10.11 9.28 13.77
CA CYS A 40 -8.70 9.62 13.66
C CYS A 40 -8.51 10.91 12.86
N LEU A 41 -7.90 11.91 13.48
CA LEU A 41 -7.56 13.18 12.82
C LEU A 41 -6.62 12.96 11.62
N GLY A 42 -5.83 11.88 11.66
CA GLY A 42 -4.87 11.51 10.62
C GLY A 42 -5.41 10.60 9.51
N ASP A 43 -6.72 10.31 9.42
CA ASP A 43 -7.28 9.34 8.44
C ASP A 43 -6.82 9.64 6.99
N VAL A 44 -6.92 10.90 6.56
CA VAL A 44 -6.54 11.31 5.20
C VAL A 44 -5.04 11.16 4.98
N LEU A 45 -4.23 11.66 5.93
CA LEU A 45 -2.77 11.62 5.84
C LEU A 45 -2.26 10.17 5.82
N ALA A 46 -2.74 9.34 6.74
CA ALA A 46 -2.34 7.94 6.85
C ALA A 46 -2.66 7.14 5.58
N ARG A 47 -3.80 7.40 4.92
CA ARG A 47 -4.13 6.78 3.63
C ARG A 47 -3.17 7.18 2.53
N MET A 48 -2.86 8.47 2.44
CA MET A 48 -1.95 9.00 1.43
C MET A 48 -0.55 8.44 1.62
N GLU A 49 -0.01 8.47 2.84
CA GLU A 49 1.31 7.92 3.18
C GLU A 49 1.35 6.41 2.91
N MET A 50 0.38 5.64 3.43
CA MET A 50 0.35 4.19 3.23
C MET A 50 0.29 3.82 1.75
N PHE A 51 -0.51 4.53 0.95
CA PHE A 51 -0.57 4.30 -0.48
C PHE A 51 0.76 4.64 -1.17
N MET A 52 1.34 5.82 -0.91
CA MET A 52 2.57 6.26 -1.56
C MET A 52 3.75 5.36 -1.21
N PHE A 53 3.96 5.04 0.07
CA PHE A 53 5.03 4.15 0.50
C PHE A 53 4.85 2.74 -0.05
N PHE A 54 3.65 2.16 0.09
CA PHE A 54 3.39 0.80 -0.38
C PHE A 54 3.51 0.70 -1.89
N ALA A 55 2.89 1.61 -2.65
CA ALA A 55 2.96 1.59 -4.11
C ALA A 55 4.39 1.81 -4.62
N SER A 56 5.16 2.72 -4.01
CA SER A 56 6.56 2.96 -4.41
C SER A 56 7.44 1.74 -4.14
N MET A 57 7.31 1.14 -2.95
CA MET A 57 8.03 -0.08 -2.59
C MET A 57 7.65 -1.24 -3.51
N MET A 58 6.35 -1.43 -3.75
CA MET A 58 5.81 -2.43 -4.66
C MET A 58 5.90 -2.04 -6.14
N HIS A 59 6.54 -0.93 -6.50
CA HIS A 59 6.90 -0.61 -7.87
C HIS A 59 8.39 -0.89 -8.10
N GLN A 60 9.22 -0.57 -7.11
CA GLN A 60 10.68 -0.64 -7.22
C GLN A 60 11.30 -1.96 -6.75
N PHE A 61 10.64 -2.73 -5.88
CA PHE A 61 11.25 -3.90 -5.25
C PHE A 61 10.37 -5.14 -5.30
N ASP A 62 10.99 -6.29 -5.52
CA ASP A 62 10.44 -7.60 -5.18
C ASP A 62 10.76 -7.91 -3.72
N VAL A 63 9.71 -8.02 -2.91
CA VAL A 63 9.82 -8.34 -1.48
C VAL A 63 9.82 -9.84 -1.32
N GLN A 64 10.88 -10.40 -0.76
CA GLN A 64 11.05 -11.84 -0.60
C GLN A 64 11.42 -12.20 0.84
N MET A 65 11.03 -13.40 1.24
CA MET A 65 11.54 -14.03 2.45
C MET A 65 13.04 -14.28 2.34
N GLU A 66 13.73 -14.29 3.48
CA GLU A 66 15.10 -14.77 3.55
C GLU A 66 15.16 -16.25 3.15
N THR A 67 16.17 -16.64 2.35
CA THR A 67 16.27 -18.01 1.83
C THR A 67 16.39 -18.99 2.99
N GLY A 68 15.47 -19.96 3.06
CA GLY A 68 15.46 -20.98 4.10
C GLY A 68 14.85 -20.53 5.44
N ALA A 69 14.36 -19.29 5.55
CA ALA A 69 13.64 -18.84 6.74
C ALA A 69 12.21 -19.40 6.77
N ALA A 70 11.71 -19.71 7.96
CA ALA A 70 10.30 -20.00 8.17
C ALA A 70 9.43 -18.75 7.93
N PRO A 71 8.18 -18.90 7.48
CA PRO A 71 7.23 -17.78 7.41
C PRO A 71 7.10 -17.08 8.77
N PRO A 72 6.94 -15.74 8.79
CA PRO A 72 6.70 -15.02 10.04
C PRO A 72 5.37 -15.46 10.66
N SER A 73 5.29 -15.37 11.99
CA SER A 73 4.01 -15.55 12.69
C SER A 73 3.00 -14.53 12.20
N LEU A 74 1.75 -14.97 12.02
CA LEU A 74 0.62 -14.09 11.73
C LEU A 74 -0.08 -13.60 13.00
N GLU A 75 0.40 -14.03 14.18
CA GLU A 75 -0.09 -13.54 15.46
C GLU A 75 0.49 -12.16 15.76
N GLY A 76 -0.39 -11.23 16.15
CA GLY A 76 0.00 -9.88 16.51
C GLY A 76 0.34 -9.76 18.00
N THR A 77 1.45 -9.09 18.30
CA THR A 77 1.76 -8.65 19.67
C THR A 77 0.85 -7.47 20.04
N VAL A 78 0.11 -7.61 21.13
CA VAL A 78 -0.89 -6.62 21.58
C VAL A 78 -0.22 -5.53 22.42
N GLY A 79 -0.43 -4.27 22.04
CA GLY A 79 -0.04 -3.08 22.79
C GLY A 79 -0.99 -1.91 22.52
N ALA A 80 -0.47 -0.67 22.47
CA ALA A 80 -1.26 0.48 22.00
C ALA A 80 -1.76 0.30 20.56
N THR A 81 -1.00 -0.45 19.75
CA THR A 81 -1.39 -0.98 18.44
C THR A 81 -1.10 -2.49 18.41
N ILE A 82 -1.57 -3.17 17.35
CA ILE A 82 -1.20 -4.56 17.08
C ILE A 82 -0.01 -4.54 16.12
N SER A 83 1.11 -5.14 16.49
CA SER A 83 2.32 -5.22 15.68
C SER A 83 2.77 -6.66 15.46
N PRO A 84 3.41 -6.99 14.33
CA PRO A 84 4.02 -8.31 14.16
C PRO A 84 5.24 -8.48 15.06
N GLU A 85 5.65 -9.73 15.31
CA GLU A 85 6.97 -10.04 15.86
C GLU A 85 8.08 -9.62 14.88
N ALA A 86 9.32 -9.50 15.35
CA ALA A 86 10.43 -9.13 14.49
C ALA A 86 10.68 -10.20 13.41
N PHE A 87 10.63 -9.81 12.14
CA PHE A 87 10.92 -10.68 10.99
C PHE A 87 11.86 -9.98 9.99
N ARG A 88 12.50 -10.79 9.15
CA ARG A 88 13.43 -10.32 8.11
C ARG A 88 12.84 -10.56 6.73
N VAL A 89 13.03 -9.57 5.85
CA VAL A 89 12.70 -9.65 4.43
C VAL A 89 13.85 -9.07 3.62
N ARG A 90 13.95 -9.50 2.36
CA ARG A 90 14.87 -8.94 1.37
C ARG A 90 14.09 -8.11 0.37
N PHE A 91 14.62 -6.95 0.04
CA PHE A 91 14.11 -6.08 -1.03
C PHE A 91 15.07 -6.19 -2.21
N LEU A 92 14.62 -6.82 -3.29
CA LEU A 92 15.40 -6.95 -4.52
C LEU A 92 14.91 -5.90 -5.52
N PRO A 93 15.76 -5.00 -6.05
CA PRO A 93 15.33 -4.01 -7.04
C PRO A 93 14.73 -4.69 -8.29
N ARG A 94 13.57 -4.23 -8.73
CA ARG A 94 12.99 -4.64 -10.01
C ARG A 94 13.72 -3.96 -11.13
N VAL A 95 14.02 -4.73 -12.17
CA VAL A 95 14.37 -4.18 -13.47
C VAL A 95 13.10 -3.58 -14.04
N THR A 96 12.91 -2.28 -13.81
CA THR A 96 11.88 -1.55 -14.56
C THR A 96 12.38 -1.50 -16.00
N PRO A 97 11.61 -1.95 -17.01
CA PRO A 97 11.94 -1.62 -18.38
C PRO A 97 12.00 -0.10 -18.43
N SER A 98 13.20 0.46 -18.56
CA SER A 98 13.38 1.89 -18.70
C SER A 98 12.44 2.35 -19.79
N ALA A 99 11.54 3.28 -19.48
CA ALA A 99 10.87 4.05 -20.52
C ALA A 99 11.95 4.45 -21.53
N PRO A 100 11.74 4.27 -22.84
CA PRO A 100 12.74 4.67 -23.83
C PRO A 100 13.15 6.09 -23.48
N THR A 101 14.44 6.34 -23.37
CA THR A 101 14.98 7.68 -23.16
C THR A 101 14.42 8.55 -24.27
N LEU A 102 13.31 9.25 -24.00
CA LEU A 102 12.90 10.37 -24.81
C LEU A 102 14.03 11.36 -24.59
N ALA A 103 14.95 11.39 -25.56
CA ALA A 103 15.88 12.49 -25.69
C ALA A 103 15.02 13.75 -25.52
N LEU A 104 15.31 14.52 -24.48
CA LEU A 104 14.77 15.86 -24.33
C LEU A 104 15.28 16.67 -25.52
N ASP A 105 14.56 16.60 -26.62
CA ASP A 105 14.73 17.54 -27.71
C ASP A 105 14.15 18.87 -27.25
N ASN A 106 15.01 19.65 -26.59
CA ASN A 106 14.70 21.01 -26.16
C ASN A 106 14.85 22.03 -27.31
N SER A 107 14.91 21.61 -28.57
CA SER A 107 15.05 22.51 -29.73
C SER A 107 13.89 23.52 -29.88
N HIS A 108 12.77 23.30 -29.19
CA HIS A 108 11.61 24.19 -29.23
C HIS A 108 11.52 25.20 -28.07
N LEU A 109 12.37 25.12 -27.04
CA LEU A 109 12.37 26.07 -25.93
C LEU A 109 13.23 27.30 -26.29
N ARG A 110 12.66 28.24 -27.06
CA ARG A 110 13.21 29.58 -27.17
C ARG A 110 12.88 30.36 -25.91
N TYR A 111 13.92 30.77 -25.18
CA TYR A 111 13.84 31.70 -24.06
C TYR A 111 13.23 33.02 -24.56
N VAL A 112 12.02 33.35 -24.11
CA VAL A 112 11.41 34.67 -24.33
C VAL A 112 11.31 35.35 -22.98
N GLY A 113 12.06 36.44 -22.81
CA GLY A 113 11.85 37.39 -21.72
C GLY A 113 13.08 37.70 -20.89
N ALA A 114 13.93 38.59 -21.40
CA ALA A 114 14.71 39.50 -20.57
C ALA A 114 14.48 40.91 -21.11
N HIS A 115 13.57 41.64 -20.48
CA HIS A 115 13.45 43.10 -20.54
C HIS A 115 12.94 43.58 -19.18
#